data_AF-A0A3A4KGL4-F1
#
_entry.id   AF-A0A3A4KGL4-F1
#
_cell.length_a   1.000
_cell.length_b   1.000
_cell.length_c   1.000
_cell.angle_alpha   90.00
_cell.angle_beta   90.00
_cell.angle_gamma   90.00
#
_symmetry.space_group_name_H-M   'P 1'
#
loop_
_entity.id
_entity.type
_entity.pdbx_description
1 polymer ?
#
loop_
_entity_poly.entity_id
_entity_poly.type
_entity_poly.pdbx_seq_one_letter_code
_entity_poly.pdbx_strand_id
1 'polypeptide(L)'
;MRMRKPPSEVFAALADPQRTTRFWFTKSTGPLEPGAAVSWTWEMYDITTNVQVTAFEQDRRIAFTWDNGPKPTNVEILFTEREDGSTFVSIEESGFDGDAEAVTEWRLGSLGGFTLMIAALKAFVEHGIVLSLVADRFPDVHPRY
;
A
#
# COMPACT_ATOMS: atom_id res chain seq x y z
N MET A 1 3.40 -3.06 -11.65
CA MET A 1 4.45 -4.10 -11.49
C MET A 1 3.87 -5.48 -11.80
N ARG A 2 4.60 -6.34 -12.51
CA ARG A 2 4.18 -7.75 -12.73
C ARG A 2 4.55 -8.62 -11.53
N MET A 3 3.59 -9.40 -11.05
CA MET A 3 3.68 -10.42 -10.01
C MET A 3 3.44 -11.80 -10.63
N ARG A 4 4.37 -12.74 -10.47
CA ARG A 4 4.29 -14.11 -11.03
C ARG A 4 3.37 -15.05 -10.24
N LYS A 5 2.26 -14.51 -9.74
CA LYS A 5 1.23 -15.20 -8.96
C LYS A 5 -0.16 -14.78 -9.45
N PRO A 6 -1.20 -15.62 -9.26
CA PRO A 6 -2.56 -15.29 -9.67
C PRO A 6 -3.14 -14.11 -8.86
N PRO A 7 -4.14 -13.39 -9.40
CA PRO A 7 -4.68 -12.19 -8.73
C PRO A 7 -5.16 -12.46 -7.31
N SER A 8 -5.75 -13.63 -7.06
CA SER A 8 -6.23 -14.03 -5.73
C SER A 8 -5.14 -14.09 -4.66
N GLU A 9 -3.95 -14.57 -5.00
CA GLU A 9 -2.83 -14.63 -4.06
C GLU A 9 -2.27 -13.24 -3.77
N VAL A 10 -2.15 -12.41 -4.81
CA VAL A 10 -1.62 -11.04 -4.69
C VAL A 10 -2.60 -10.13 -3.95
N PHE A 11 -3.90 -10.26 -4.24
CA PHE A 11 -4.98 -9.55 -3.57
C PHE A 11 -5.05 -9.92 -2.09
N ALA A 12 -5.05 -11.21 -1.77
CA ALA A 12 -5.07 -11.68 -0.38
C ALA A 12 -3.84 -11.19 0.40
N ALA A 13 -2.67 -11.09 -0.23
CA ALA A 13 -1.47 -10.57 0.41
C ALA A 13 -1.58 -9.09 0.83
N LEU A 14 -2.45 -8.30 0.20
CA LEU A 14 -2.71 -6.90 0.56
C LEU A 14 -3.93 -6.74 1.47
N ALA A 15 -4.97 -7.56 1.31
CA ALA A 15 -6.22 -7.45 2.07
C ALA A 15 -6.13 -8.06 3.49
N ASP A 16 -5.34 -9.13 3.67
CA ASP A 16 -5.20 -9.84 4.94
C ASP A 16 -4.07 -9.24 5.80
N PRO A 17 -4.37 -8.65 6.97
CA PRO A 17 -3.37 -8.01 7.81
C PRO A 17 -2.36 -9.01 8.37
N GLN A 18 -2.66 -10.31 8.45
CA GLN A 18 -1.66 -11.33 8.82
C GLN A 18 -0.55 -11.46 7.77
N ARG A 19 -0.80 -10.98 6.55
CA ARG A 19 0.16 -10.96 5.43
C ARG A 19 0.74 -9.57 5.22
N THR A 20 -0.11 -8.55 5.10
CA THR A 20 0.29 -7.17 4.77
C THR A 20 1.23 -6.59 5.83
N THR A 21 1.03 -6.95 7.10
CA THR A 21 1.89 -6.49 8.20
C THR A 21 3.32 -7.01 8.13
N ARG A 22 3.59 -8.00 7.27
CA ARG A 22 4.93 -8.57 7.11
C ARG A 22 5.82 -7.73 6.22
N PHE A 23 5.27 -6.83 5.40
CA PHE A 23 6.06 -6.12 4.38
C PHE A 23 5.72 -4.63 4.20
N TRP A 24 4.59 -4.14 4.72
CA TRP A 24 4.17 -2.74 4.51
C TRP A 24 4.12 -1.93 5.81
N PHE A 25 3.20 -2.22 6.72
CA PHE A 25 3.04 -1.60 8.05
C PHE A 25 3.22 -2.65 9.14
N THR A 26 3.29 -2.31 10.43
CA THR A 26 3.48 -3.30 11.50
C THR A 26 2.19 -3.76 12.15
N LYS A 27 1.14 -2.91 12.16
CA LYS A 27 -0.17 -3.26 12.71
C LYS A 27 -1.32 -2.71 11.87
N SER A 28 -2.44 -3.43 11.89
CA SER A 28 -3.74 -2.95 11.41
C SER A 28 -4.81 -3.24 12.46
N THR A 29 -5.80 -2.37 12.60
CA THR A 29 -6.96 -2.61 13.47
C THR A 29 -7.91 -3.68 12.90
N GLY A 30 -7.81 -4.01 11.62
CA GLY A 30 -8.63 -5.04 10.97
C GLY A 30 -8.20 -5.34 9.53
N PRO A 31 -8.85 -6.29 8.86
CA PRO A 31 -8.65 -6.54 7.44
C PRO A 31 -9.25 -5.45 6.56
N LEU A 32 -8.78 -5.38 5.31
CA LEU A 32 -9.49 -4.62 4.30
C LEU A 32 -10.68 -5.44 3.81
N GLU A 33 -11.87 -4.87 3.96
CA GLU A 33 -13.15 -5.47 3.58
C GLU A 33 -14.08 -4.36 3.06
N PRO A 34 -15.19 -4.69 2.38
CA PRO A 34 -16.11 -3.68 1.86
C PRO A 34 -16.59 -2.69 2.95
N GLY A 35 -16.27 -1.40 2.75
CA GLY A 35 -16.65 -0.32 3.68
C GLY A 35 -15.84 -0.25 4.98
N ALA A 36 -14.81 -1.08 5.15
CA ALA A 36 -13.99 -1.09 6.36
C ALA A 36 -13.31 0.26 6.61
N ALA A 37 -13.27 0.67 7.87
CA ALA A 37 -12.45 1.76 8.38
C ALA A 37 -11.37 1.15 9.28
N VAL A 38 -10.11 1.23 8.86
CA VAL A 38 -8.98 0.65 9.59
C VAL A 38 -7.91 1.70 9.84
N SER A 39 -7.09 1.46 10.86
CA SER A 39 -5.89 2.26 11.11
C SER A 39 -4.68 1.37 10.91
N TRP A 40 -3.71 1.88 10.16
CA TRP A 40 -2.42 1.23 9.96
C TRP A 40 -1.34 1.94 10.76
N THR A 41 -0.51 1.17 11.44
CA THR A 41 0.57 1.68 12.28
C THR A 41 1.91 1.19 11.78
N TRP A 42 2.88 2.10 11.68
CA TRP A 42 4.29 1.83 11.50
C TRP A 42 4.99 2.08 12.83
N GLU A 43 5.06 1.06 13.68
CA GLU A 43 5.63 1.21 15.04
C GLU A 43 7.09 1.62 15.04
N MET A 44 7.87 1.22 14.03
CA MET A 44 9.26 1.65 13.86
C MET A 44 9.39 3.17 13.67
N TYR A 45 8.32 3.83 13.27
CA TYR A 45 8.25 5.26 13.04
C TYR A 45 7.23 5.96 13.94
N ASP A 46 6.64 5.31 14.94
CA ASP A 46 5.57 5.87 15.78
C ASP A 46 4.46 6.64 15.00
N ILE A 47 4.11 6.13 13.81
CA ILE A 47 3.11 6.76 12.91
C ILE A 47 1.89 5.86 12.79
N THR A 48 0.70 6.45 12.87
CA THR A 48 -0.57 5.80 12.56
C THR A 48 -1.37 6.65 11.57
N THR A 49 -1.94 6.00 10.55
CA THR A 49 -2.81 6.62 9.54
C THR A 49 -4.16 5.93 9.50
N ASN A 50 -5.20 6.67 9.14
CA ASN A 50 -6.54 6.13 8.92
C ASN A 50 -6.75 5.82 7.43
N VAL A 51 -7.43 4.70 7.19
CA VAL A 51 -7.75 4.18 5.87
C VAL A 51 -9.24 3.85 5.83
N GLN A 52 -9.95 4.44 4.88
CA GLN A 52 -11.36 4.14 4.62
C GLN A 52 -11.49 3.43 3.28
N VAL A 53 -11.91 2.17 3.29
CA VAL A 53 -12.17 1.42 2.05
C VAL A 53 -13.36 2.03 1.31
N THR A 54 -13.14 2.39 0.06
CA THR A 54 -14.14 2.99 -0.85
C THR A 54 -14.56 2.05 -1.96
N ALA A 55 -13.71 1.09 -2.35
CA ALA A 55 -14.09 -0.02 -3.23
C ALA A 55 -13.32 -1.30 -2.85
N PHE A 56 -14.01 -2.44 -2.94
CA PHE A 56 -13.42 -3.75 -2.67
C PHE A 56 -14.06 -4.78 -3.62
N GLU A 57 -13.38 -5.04 -4.74
CA GLU A 57 -13.80 -6.02 -5.73
C GLU A 57 -12.79 -7.16 -5.68
N GLN A 58 -13.24 -8.32 -5.16
CA GLN A 58 -12.41 -9.49 -4.91
C GLN A 58 -11.52 -9.81 -6.13
N ASP A 59 -10.21 -9.95 -5.88
CA ASP A 59 -9.18 -10.29 -6.86
C ASP A 59 -8.99 -9.29 -8.02
N ARG A 60 -9.64 -8.12 -7.96
CA ARG A 60 -9.65 -7.13 -9.06
C ARG A 60 -9.26 -5.73 -8.63
N ARG A 61 -9.78 -5.24 -7.51
CA ARG A 61 -9.64 -3.83 -7.12
C ARG A 61 -9.76 -3.63 -5.61
N ILE A 62 -8.87 -2.81 -5.08
CA ILE A 62 -8.96 -2.24 -3.74
C ILE A 62 -8.81 -0.73 -3.91
N ALA A 63 -9.77 0.05 -3.44
CA ALA A 63 -9.65 1.51 -3.37
C ALA A 63 -9.97 2.00 -1.96
N PHE A 64 -9.25 3.03 -1.53
CA PHE A 64 -9.43 3.61 -0.21
C PHE A 64 -9.03 5.09 -0.17
N THR A 65 -9.62 5.81 0.77
CA THR A 65 -9.14 7.13 1.17
C THR A 65 -8.04 6.98 2.21
N TRP A 66 -6.95 7.72 2.05
CA TRP A 66 -5.73 7.59 2.85
C TRP A 66 -5.35 8.91 3.50
N ASP A 67 -5.25 8.91 4.83
CA ASP A 67 -4.96 10.10 5.63
C ASP A 67 -3.47 10.17 6.03
N ASN A 68 -2.59 10.34 5.03
CA ASN A 68 -1.12 10.29 5.20
C ASN A 68 -0.42 11.51 4.58
N GLY A 69 -1.02 12.68 4.72
CA GLY A 69 -0.48 13.95 4.24
C GLY A 69 -1.32 15.14 4.71
N PRO A 70 -1.16 16.33 4.09
CA PRO A 70 -1.88 17.53 4.50
C PRO A 70 -3.41 17.42 4.38
N LYS A 71 -3.88 16.57 3.46
CA LYS A 71 -5.29 16.26 3.23
C LYS A 71 -5.41 14.78 2.84
N PRO A 72 -6.59 14.15 3.02
CA PRO A 72 -6.80 12.79 2.55
C PRO A 72 -6.71 12.68 1.02
N THR A 73 -6.00 11.65 0.54
CA THR A 73 -5.92 11.28 -0.88
C THR A 73 -6.72 10.02 -1.17
N ASN A 74 -6.95 9.72 -2.45
CA ASN A 74 -7.60 8.50 -2.88
C ASN A 74 -6.60 7.59 -3.57
N VAL A 75 -6.46 6.38 -3.05
CA VAL A 75 -5.57 5.35 -3.59
C VAL A 75 -6.42 4.26 -4.24
N GLU A 76 -6.03 3.86 -5.45
CA GLU A 76 -6.61 2.73 -6.16
C GLU A 76 -5.53 1.73 -6.53
N ILE A 77 -5.74 0.46 -6.18
CA ILE A 77 -4.91 -0.68 -6.53
C ILE A 77 -5.71 -1.60 -7.42
N LEU A 78 -5.23 -1.82 -8.65
CA LEU A 78 -5.86 -2.73 -9.61
C LEU A 78 -5.01 -3.98 -9.81
N PHE A 79 -5.67 -5.12 -9.92
CA PHE A 79 -5.09 -6.43 -10.13
C PHE A 79 -5.55 -6.95 -11.49
N THR A 80 -4.72 -6.80 -12.51
CA THR A 80 -5.04 -7.23 -13.88
C THR A 80 -4.40 -8.58 -14.17
N GLU A 81 -5.23 -9.62 -14.36
CA GLU A 81 -4.75 -10.93 -14.81
C GLU A 81 -4.11 -10.84 -16.20
N ARG A 82 -3.07 -11.65 -16.43
CA ARG A 82 -2.35 -11.78 -17.69
C ARG A 82 -2.51 -13.19 -18.24
N GLU A 83 -2.27 -13.35 -19.55
CA GLU A 83 -2.46 -14.63 -20.26
C GLU A 83 -1.69 -15.80 -19.66
N ASP A 84 -0.57 -15.53 -19.00
CA ASP A 84 0.27 -16.54 -18.34
C ASP A 84 -0.14 -16.84 -16.89
N GLY A 85 -1.30 -16.36 -16.45
CA GLY A 85 -1.79 -16.47 -15.07
C GLY A 85 -1.08 -15.56 -14.07
N SER A 86 -0.17 -14.69 -14.53
CA SER A 86 0.47 -13.68 -13.68
C SER A 86 -0.43 -12.46 -13.50
N THR A 87 -0.16 -11.65 -12.47
CA THR A 87 -0.92 -10.44 -12.18
C THR A 87 -0.08 -9.21 -12.50
N PHE A 88 -0.68 -8.19 -13.11
CA PHE A 88 -0.11 -6.86 -13.12
C PHE A 88 -0.83 -5.97 -12.13
N VAL A 89 -0.09 -5.48 -11.14
CA VAL A 89 -0.57 -4.57 -10.11
C VAL A 89 -0.26 -3.14 -10.54
N SER A 90 -1.27 -2.28 -10.61
CA SER A 90 -1.10 -0.83 -10.76
C SER A 90 -1.63 -0.12 -9.53
N ILE A 91 -0.95 0.95 -9.13
CA ILE A 91 -1.33 1.81 -8.02
C ILE A 91 -1.45 3.22 -8.57
N GLU A 92 -2.59 3.85 -8.35
CA GLU A 92 -2.82 5.26 -8.63
C GLU A 92 -3.18 5.97 -7.33
N GLU A 93 -2.65 7.15 -7.13
CA GLU A 93 -3.06 8.05 -6.05
C GLU A 93 -3.48 9.38 -6.65
N SER A 94 -4.61 9.90 -6.17
CA SER A 94 -5.22 11.14 -6.64
C SER A 94 -5.75 11.97 -5.48
N GLY A 95 -6.19 13.20 -5.75
CA GLY A 95 -6.71 14.12 -4.74
C GLY A 95 -5.66 15.00 -4.06
N PHE A 96 -4.43 15.02 -4.57
CA PHE A 96 -3.40 15.98 -4.15
C PHE A 96 -3.86 17.42 -4.40
N ASP A 97 -3.72 18.27 -3.39
CA ASP A 97 -4.15 19.67 -3.41
C ASP A 97 -3.16 20.54 -2.62
N GLY A 98 -3.00 21.81 -3.02
CA GLY A 98 -1.99 22.72 -2.49
C GLY A 98 -1.23 23.48 -3.59
N ASP A 99 -0.16 24.19 -3.21
CA ASP A 99 0.73 24.80 -4.20
C ASP A 99 1.58 23.75 -4.94
N ALA A 100 2.12 24.14 -6.09
CA ALA A 100 2.78 23.21 -7.01
C ALA A 100 4.06 22.56 -6.41
N GLU A 101 4.77 23.26 -5.54
CA GLU A 101 6.00 22.74 -4.93
C GLU A 101 5.64 21.72 -3.83
N ALA A 102 4.72 22.08 -2.93
CA ALA A 102 4.23 21.18 -1.90
C ALA A 102 3.57 19.92 -2.47
N VAL A 103 2.77 20.05 -3.54
CA VAL A 103 2.14 18.91 -4.21
C VAL A 103 3.19 18.00 -4.87
N THR A 104 4.24 18.58 -5.45
CA THR A 104 5.35 17.80 -6.03
C THR A 104 6.05 16.96 -4.96
N GLU A 105 6.46 17.57 -3.86
CA GLU A 105 7.16 16.88 -2.78
C GLU A 105 6.30 15.78 -2.15
N TRP A 106 5.01 16.06 -1.90
CA TRP A 106 4.08 15.07 -1.37
C TRP A 106 3.91 13.87 -2.31
N ARG A 107 3.73 14.13 -3.62
CA ARG A 107 3.65 13.07 -4.64
C ARG A 107 4.91 12.23 -4.68
N LEU A 108 6.09 12.84 -4.63
CA LEU A 108 7.37 12.12 -4.65
C LEU A 108 7.55 11.26 -3.40
N GLY A 109 7.18 11.77 -2.22
CA GLY A 109 7.19 11.02 -0.97
C GLY A 109 6.31 9.78 -1.04
N SER A 110 5.06 9.95 -1.48
CA SER A 110 4.09 8.86 -1.62
C SER A 110 4.48 7.85 -2.69
N LEU A 111 4.90 8.31 -3.87
CA LEU A 111 5.43 7.46 -4.95
C LEU A 111 6.57 6.59 -4.44
N GLY A 112 7.51 7.16 -3.67
CA GLY A 112 8.58 6.40 -3.05
C GLY A 112 8.07 5.34 -2.07
N GLY A 113 7.05 5.67 -1.27
CA GLY A 113 6.42 4.73 -0.31
C GLY A 113 5.78 3.55 -1.01
N PHE A 114 4.91 3.80 -1.99
CA PHE A 114 4.26 2.75 -2.77
C PHE A 114 5.23 1.93 -3.62
N THR A 115 6.33 2.54 -4.10
CA THR A 115 7.36 1.82 -4.84
C THR A 115 8.08 0.79 -3.96
N LEU A 116 8.42 1.13 -2.71
CA LEU A 116 9.00 0.17 -1.78
C LEU A 116 7.99 -0.90 -1.36
N MET A 117 6.74 -0.50 -1.11
CA MET A 117 5.67 -1.45 -0.79
C MET A 117 5.48 -2.48 -1.89
N ILE A 118 5.34 -2.06 -3.16
CA ILE A 118 5.09 -2.99 -4.27
C ILE A 118 6.30 -3.89 -4.55
N ALA A 119 7.53 -3.40 -4.31
CA ALA A 119 8.74 -4.22 -4.36
C ALA A 119 8.78 -5.28 -3.24
N ALA A 120 8.40 -4.90 -2.01
CA ALA A 120 8.32 -5.82 -0.88
C ALA A 120 7.22 -6.87 -1.07
N LEU A 121 6.04 -6.45 -1.57
CA LEU A 121 4.95 -7.35 -1.97
C LEU A 121 5.44 -8.38 -2.98
N LYS A 122 6.15 -7.96 -4.04
CA LYS A 122 6.69 -8.87 -5.06
C LYS A 122 7.58 -9.95 -4.45
N ALA A 123 8.54 -9.56 -3.62
CA ALA A 123 9.44 -10.51 -2.95
C ALA A 123 8.68 -11.47 -2.04
N PHE A 124 7.66 -10.95 -1.35
CA PHE A 124 6.82 -11.71 -0.44
C PHE A 124 5.96 -12.75 -1.17
N VAL A 125 5.18 -12.35 -2.18
CA VAL A 125 4.28 -13.29 -2.88
C VAL A 125 5.02 -14.27 -3.80
N GLU A 126 6.12 -13.87 -4.43
CA GLU A 126 6.85 -14.78 -5.34
C GLU A 126 7.78 -15.74 -4.60
N HIS A 127 8.35 -15.31 -3.47
CA HIS A 127 9.45 -16.04 -2.83
C HIS A 127 9.28 -16.26 -1.32
N GLY A 128 8.24 -15.70 -0.69
CA GLY A 128 8.08 -15.76 0.77
C GLY A 128 9.13 -14.95 1.53
N ILE A 129 9.88 -14.07 0.85
CA ILE A 129 10.97 -13.28 1.44
C ILE A 129 10.43 -11.96 1.95
N VAL A 130 10.80 -11.61 3.19
CA VAL A 130 10.56 -10.30 3.79
C VAL A 130 11.85 -9.49 3.68
N LEU A 131 11.81 -8.39 2.94
CA LEU A 131 12.98 -7.54 2.65
C LEU A 131 13.15 -6.37 3.63
N SER A 132 12.20 -6.15 4.54
CA SER A 132 12.20 -5.01 5.49
C SER A 132 12.30 -3.61 4.85
N LEU A 133 12.04 -3.48 3.54
CA LEU A 133 12.26 -2.23 2.77
C LEU A 133 11.59 -0.99 3.38
N VAL A 134 10.38 -1.13 3.90
CA VAL A 134 9.65 0.00 4.49
C VAL A 134 10.25 0.39 5.84
N ALA A 135 10.64 -0.58 6.66
CA ALA A 135 11.25 -0.35 7.97
C ALA A 135 12.66 0.26 7.85
N ASP A 136 13.42 -0.18 6.85
CA ASP A 136 14.83 0.21 6.68
C ASP A 136 15.00 1.48 5.85
N ARG A 137 13.91 2.10 5.37
CA ARG A 137 13.97 3.33 4.56
C ARG A 137 14.51 4.50 5.36
N PHE A 138 14.13 4.62 6.63
CA PHE A 138 14.52 5.72 7.50
C PHE A 138 15.06 5.19 8.84
N PRO A 139 16.24 4.55 8.85
CA PRO A 139 16.74 3.84 10.03
C PRO A 139 17.06 4.77 11.21
N ASP A 140 17.42 6.03 10.92
CA ASP A 140 17.88 6.99 11.92
C ASP A 140 16.96 8.22 12.04
N VAL A 141 15.88 8.27 11.25
CA VAL A 141 15.07 9.49 11.09
C VAL A 141 13.59 9.15 11.16
N HIS A 142 12.85 9.95 11.91
CA HIS A 142 11.40 9.91 11.89
C HIS A 142 10.91 10.57 10.59
N PRO A 143 10.25 9.85 9.67
CA PRO A 143 9.78 10.46 8.44
C PRO A 143 8.75 11.56 8.76
N ARG A 144 8.88 12.69 8.05
CA ARG A 144 7.91 13.79 8.07
C ARG A 144 7.02 13.58 6.86
N TYR A 145 5.79 13.13 7.09
CA TYR A 145 4.71 13.13 6.09
C TYR A 145 3.80 14.32 6.34
#